data_AF-A0A954TJN9-F1
#
_entry.id   AF-A0A954TJN9-F1
#
_cell.length_a   1.000
_cell.length_b   1.000
_cell.length_c   1.000
_cell.angle_alpha   90.00
_cell.angle_beta   90.00
_cell.angle_gamma   90.00
#
_symmetry.space_group_name_H-M   'P 1'
#
loop_
_entity.id
_entity.type
_entity.pdbx_description
1 polymer ?
#
loop_
_entity_poly.entity_id
_entity_poly.type
_entity_poly.pdbx_seq_one_letter_code
_entity_poly.pdbx_strand_id
1 'polypeptide(L)'
;MNFETGERAKGFDAKAAGGPEFTNMHLQEASDNMKRDLMMDSRRDKSSMPWWVIMSYLIGAITLCGAGVVIVDGIVGTPADPNSFLGKVQALPVFCTLGATALITGAAITIFAHLSICAFAFGRSMGQGFACFLLPLLYSIIYGIMNWTDNKAPVKAIISALIFISLGVFLIIQGGGFGKIQAVF
;
A
#
# COMPACT_ATOMS: atom_id res chain seq x y z
N MET A 1 3.32 40.82 29.47
CA MET A 1 4.66 40.22 29.69
C MET A 1 5.28 40.93 30.87
N ASN A 2 5.59 40.21 31.95
CA ASN A 2 6.31 40.79 33.10
C ASN A 2 7.75 40.29 33.01
N PHE A 3 8.69 41.16 32.66
CA PHE A 3 10.08 40.78 32.35
C PHE A 3 10.94 40.53 33.60
N GLU A 4 10.39 40.71 34.80
CA GLU A 4 11.13 40.56 36.07
C GLU A 4 11.10 39.14 36.66
N THR A 5 10.13 38.28 36.29
CA THR A 5 9.98 36.93 36.90
C THR A 5 10.36 35.76 35.98
N GLY A 6 10.72 36.00 34.72
CA GLY A 6 11.16 34.96 33.79
C GLY A 6 10.09 33.89 33.43
N GLU A 7 8.85 34.04 33.89
CA GLU A 7 7.77 33.11 33.58
C GLU A 7 7.38 33.21 32.10
N ARG A 8 7.74 32.17 31.34
CA ARG A 8 7.27 31.99 29.97
C ARG A 8 5.77 31.71 30.01
N ALA A 9 4.99 32.48 29.25
CA ALA A 9 3.58 32.19 29.04
C ALA A 9 3.44 30.74 28.53
N LYS A 10 2.65 29.91 29.23
CA LYS A 10 2.35 28.55 28.81
C LYS A 10 1.61 28.61 27.46
N GLY A 11 2.34 28.41 26.35
CA GLY A 11 1.76 28.25 25.03
C GLY A 11 1.30 26.82 24.81
N PHE A 12 0.33 26.62 23.94
CA PHE A 12 -0.04 25.29 23.47
C PHE A 12 1.13 24.70 22.66
N ASP A 13 1.74 23.63 23.17
CA ASP A 13 2.75 22.85 22.46
C ASP A 13 2.11 21.55 21.95
N ALA A 14 1.99 21.45 20.62
CA ALA A 14 1.40 20.29 19.95
C ALA A 14 2.20 18.99 20.17
N LYS A 15 3.45 19.07 20.66
CA LYS A 15 4.31 17.91 20.97
C LYS A 15 4.24 17.45 22.42
N ALA A 16 3.70 18.27 23.33
CA ALA A 16 3.60 17.93 24.74
C ALA A 16 2.33 17.12 25.02
N ALA A 17 2.49 15.85 25.41
CA ALA A 17 1.40 14.95 25.76
C ALA A 17 0.60 15.51 26.96
N GLY A 18 -0.53 16.15 26.67
CA GLY A 18 -1.46 16.68 27.67
C GLY A 18 -1.97 18.09 27.39
N GLY A 19 -1.21 18.90 26.63
CA GLY A 19 -1.47 20.34 26.47
C GLY A 19 -1.40 21.12 27.80
N PRO A 20 -1.19 22.44 27.77
CA PRO A 20 -1.21 23.24 28.99
C PRO A 20 -2.62 23.28 29.60
N GLU A 21 -2.72 23.06 30.91
CA GLU A 21 -3.90 23.38 31.70
C GLU A 21 -3.89 24.88 32.04
N PHE A 22 -4.97 25.56 31.64
CA PHE A 22 -5.18 26.97 31.89
C PHE A 22 -6.23 27.16 32.98
N THR A 23 -5.96 28.06 33.93
CA THR A 23 -6.93 28.46 34.97
C THR A 23 -8.08 29.29 34.42
N ASN A 24 -7.94 29.86 33.21
CA ASN A 24 -8.98 30.61 32.53
C ASN A 24 -9.84 29.68 31.67
N MET A 25 -11.16 29.66 31.92
CA MET A 25 -12.12 28.80 31.22
C MET A 25 -12.08 28.94 29.70
N HIS A 26 -11.97 30.16 29.17
CA HIS A 26 -11.93 30.40 27.72
C HIS A 26 -10.62 29.90 27.08
N LEU A 27 -9.51 29.99 27.79
CA LEU A 27 -8.22 29.47 27.33
C LEU A 27 -8.16 27.94 27.42
N GLN A 28 -8.80 27.36 28.42
CA GLN A 28 -8.93 25.91 28.55
C GLN A 28 -9.82 25.33 27.43
N GLU A 29 -10.96 25.96 27.16
CA GLU A 29 -11.86 25.54 26.07
C GLU A 29 -11.19 25.67 24.69
N ALA A 30 -10.40 26.73 24.47
CA ALA A 30 -9.58 26.86 23.26
C ALA A 30 -8.51 25.76 23.14
N SER A 31 -7.82 25.42 24.24
CA SER A 31 -6.83 24.33 24.30
C SER A 31 -7.46 22.96 23.99
N ASP A 32 -8.64 22.69 24.54
CA ASP A 32 -9.33 21.43 24.35
C ASP A 32 -9.95 21.30 22.94
N ASN A 33 -10.40 22.41 22.34
CA ASN A 33 -10.78 22.44 20.93
C ASN A 33 -9.57 22.19 20.01
N MET A 34 -8.41 22.82 20.28
CA MET A 34 -7.18 22.54 19.51
C MET A 34 -6.74 21.07 19.61
N LYS A 35 -6.86 20.43 20.79
CA LYS A 35 -6.60 18.99 20.94
C LYS A 35 -7.56 18.16 20.11
N ARG A 36 -8.85 18.51 20.10
CA ARG A 36 -9.86 17.82 19.32
C ARG A 36 -9.57 17.91 17.82
N ASP A 37 -9.18 19.08 17.34
CA ASP A 37 -8.82 19.29 15.93
C ASP A 37 -7.58 18.49 15.54
N LEU A 38 -6.52 18.50 16.37
CA LEU A 38 -5.34 17.65 16.18
C LEU A 38 -5.67 16.16 16.14
N MET A 39 -6.59 15.70 16.99
CA MET A 39 -7.07 14.32 16.96
C MET A 39 -7.88 14.02 15.70
N MET A 40 -8.68 14.99 15.20
CA MET A 40 -9.47 14.84 13.99
C MET A 40 -8.58 14.81 12.75
N ASP A 41 -7.59 15.69 12.65
CA ASP A 41 -6.60 15.70 11.58
C ASP A 41 -5.76 14.41 11.60
N SER A 42 -5.32 13.96 12.78
CA SER A 42 -4.64 12.67 12.90
C SER A 42 -5.50 11.50 12.42
N ARG A 43 -6.80 11.51 12.68
CA ARG A 43 -7.74 10.50 12.17
C ARG A 43 -7.89 10.59 10.65
N ARG A 44 -8.01 11.80 10.11
CA ARG A 44 -8.10 12.04 8.66
C ARG A 44 -6.85 11.53 7.95
N ASP A 45 -5.66 11.87 8.45
CA ASP A 45 -4.39 11.45 7.87
C ASP A 45 -4.23 9.94 7.95
N LYS A 46 -4.62 9.32 9.07
CA LYS A 46 -4.64 7.85 9.24
C LYS A 46 -5.68 7.14 8.36
N SER A 47 -6.74 7.85 7.94
CA SER A 47 -7.78 7.33 7.05
C SER A 47 -7.44 7.50 5.56
N SER A 48 -6.50 8.38 5.23
CA SER A 48 -6.10 8.62 3.85
C SER A 48 -5.42 7.38 3.29
N MET A 49 -5.98 6.82 2.22
CA MET A 49 -5.36 5.69 1.53
C MET A 49 -4.18 6.24 0.71
N PRO A 50 -2.95 5.72 0.89
CA PRO A 50 -1.81 6.26 0.16
C PRO A 50 -2.00 6.13 -1.36
N TRP A 51 -1.59 7.15 -2.11
CA TRP A 51 -1.76 7.21 -3.57
C TRP A 51 -1.16 5.98 -4.29
N TRP A 52 -0.07 5.43 -3.76
CA TRP A 52 0.60 4.26 -4.32
C TRP A 52 -0.26 2.98 -4.21
N VAL A 53 -1.17 2.89 -3.23
CA VAL A 53 -2.15 1.80 -3.16
C VAL A 53 -3.11 1.90 -4.34
N ILE A 54 -3.62 3.11 -4.61
CA ILE A 54 -4.54 3.38 -5.73
C ILE A 54 -3.87 3.04 -7.07
N MET A 55 -2.61 3.44 -7.25
CA MET A 55 -1.85 3.10 -8.46
C MET A 55 -1.68 1.59 -8.64
N SER A 56 -1.52 0.84 -7.55
CA SER A 56 -1.39 -0.62 -7.62
C SER A 56 -2.68 -1.28 -8.13
N TYR A 57 -3.84 -0.81 -7.66
CA TYR A 57 -5.14 -1.27 -8.17
C TYR A 57 -5.38 -0.84 -9.63
N LEU A 58 -4.93 0.36 -10.00
CA LEU A 58 -5.01 0.84 -11.39
C LEU A 58 -4.19 -0.05 -12.34
N ILE A 59 -2.98 -0.44 -11.95
CA ILE A 59 -2.15 -1.39 -12.72
C ILE A 59 -2.91 -2.71 -12.89
N GLY A 60 -3.53 -3.22 -11.83
CA GLY A 60 -4.37 -4.42 -11.89
C GLY A 60 -5.54 -4.29 -12.86
N ALA A 61 -6.27 -3.17 -12.80
CA ALA A 61 -7.39 -2.90 -13.69
C ALA A 61 -6.97 -2.79 -15.16
N ILE A 62 -5.88 -2.07 -15.46
CA ILE A 62 -5.34 -1.95 -16.82
C ILE A 62 -4.92 -3.33 -17.35
N THR A 63 -4.25 -4.12 -16.51
CA THR A 63 -3.82 -5.49 -16.86
C THR A 63 -5.04 -6.37 -17.17
N LEU A 64 -6.09 -6.29 -16.36
CA LEU A 64 -7.33 -7.03 -16.56
C LEU A 64 -8.00 -6.64 -17.89
N CYS A 65 -8.15 -5.34 -18.14
CA CYS A 65 -8.77 -4.83 -19.35
C CYS A 65 -7.96 -5.22 -20.60
N GLY A 66 -6.63 -5.05 -20.56
CA GLY A 66 -5.75 -5.42 -21.66
C GLY A 66 -5.84 -6.91 -21.98
N ALA A 67 -5.78 -7.77 -20.96
CA ALA A 67 -5.91 -9.21 -21.13
C ALA A 67 -7.31 -9.61 -21.65
N GLY A 68 -8.36 -8.94 -21.17
CA GLY A 68 -9.73 -9.14 -21.66
C GLY A 68 -9.86 -8.81 -23.15
N VAL A 69 -9.31 -7.68 -23.60
CA VAL A 69 -9.31 -7.30 -25.02
C VAL A 69 -8.60 -8.35 -25.87
N VAL A 70 -7.42 -8.81 -25.45
CA VAL A 70 -6.65 -9.81 -26.20
C VAL A 70 -7.44 -11.12 -26.32
N ILE A 71 -8.03 -11.62 -25.23
CA ILE A 71 -8.80 -12.87 -25.25
C ILE A 71 -10.06 -12.73 -26.11
N VAL A 72 -10.81 -11.65 -25.97
CA VAL A 72 -12.04 -11.43 -26.77
C VAL A 72 -11.70 -11.29 -28.26
N ASP A 73 -10.60 -10.62 -28.60
CA ASP A 73 -10.11 -10.52 -29.98
C ASP A 73 -9.83 -11.90 -30.59
N GLY A 74 -9.24 -12.83 -29.82
CA GLY A 74 -9.03 -14.22 -30.25
C GLY A 74 -10.31 -15.05 -30.42
N ILE A 75 -11.41 -14.66 -29.78
CA ILE A 75 -12.71 -15.38 -29.85
C ILE A 75 -13.61 -14.82 -30.96
N VAL A 76 -13.64 -13.49 -31.11
CA VAL A 76 -14.58 -12.78 -31.99
C VAL A 76 -13.92 -12.40 -33.33
N GLY A 77 -12.62 -12.13 -33.31
CA GLY A 77 -11.83 -11.76 -34.48
C GLY A 77 -11.21 -12.95 -35.21
N THR A 78 -10.24 -12.65 -36.08
CA THR A 78 -9.38 -13.70 -36.66
C THR A 78 -8.27 -14.01 -35.65
N PRO A 79 -8.22 -15.22 -35.08
CA PRO A 79 -7.20 -15.56 -34.09
C PRO A 79 -5.81 -15.46 -34.71
N ALA A 80 -4.85 -14.99 -33.92
CA ALA A 80 -3.46 -14.98 -34.32
C ALA A 80 -2.94 -16.41 -34.52
N ASP A 81 -1.82 -16.57 -35.26
CA ASP A 81 -1.17 -17.87 -35.44
C ASP A 81 -0.97 -18.54 -34.06
N PRO A 82 -1.46 -19.78 -33.85
CA PRO A 82 -1.31 -20.50 -32.59
C PRO A 82 0.14 -20.64 -32.11
N ASN A 83 1.11 -20.57 -33.02
CA ASN A 83 2.53 -20.63 -32.67
C ASN A 83 3.12 -19.26 -32.28
N SER A 84 2.41 -18.16 -32.58
CA SER A 84 2.81 -16.82 -32.17
C SER A 84 2.53 -16.57 -30.68
N PHE A 85 3.30 -15.68 -30.06
CA PHE A 85 3.07 -15.27 -28.67
C PHE A 85 1.63 -14.79 -28.44
N LEU A 86 1.10 -13.98 -29.36
CA LEU A 86 -0.26 -13.44 -29.24
C LEU A 86 -1.32 -14.55 -29.29
N GLY A 87 -1.19 -15.52 -30.21
CA GLY A 87 -2.11 -16.67 -30.29
C GLY A 87 -2.08 -17.54 -29.03
N LYS A 88 -0.90 -17.74 -28.43
CA LYS A 88 -0.77 -18.45 -27.15
C LYS A 88 -1.42 -17.72 -25.97
N VAL A 89 -1.31 -16.38 -25.92
CA VAL A 89 -1.98 -15.55 -24.90
C VAL A 89 -3.50 -15.56 -25.10
N GLN A 90 -3.97 -15.49 -26.35
CA GLN A 90 -5.39 -15.58 -26.69
C GLN A 90 -6.03 -16.90 -26.26
N ALA A 91 -5.27 -18.00 -26.34
CA ALA A 91 -5.72 -19.33 -25.96
C ALA A 91 -5.64 -19.62 -24.44
N LEU A 92 -5.20 -18.66 -23.62
CA LEU A 92 -5.12 -18.86 -22.17
C LEU A 92 -6.51 -19.02 -21.56
N PRO A 93 -6.71 -20.01 -20.66
CA PRO A 93 -7.95 -20.13 -19.91
C PRO A 93 -8.24 -18.85 -19.10
N VAL A 94 -9.51 -18.44 -19.07
CA VAL A 94 -9.95 -17.22 -18.36
C VAL A 94 -9.48 -17.21 -16.90
N PHE A 95 -9.53 -18.35 -16.20
CA PHE A 95 -9.04 -18.47 -14.82
C PHE A 95 -7.52 -18.27 -14.69
N CYS A 96 -6.72 -18.76 -15.64
CA CYS A 96 -5.28 -18.47 -15.67
C CYS A 96 -5.02 -16.98 -15.85
N THR A 97 -5.78 -16.30 -16.71
CA THR A 97 -5.65 -14.87 -16.97
C THR A 97 -6.07 -14.02 -15.78
N LEU A 98 -7.21 -14.33 -15.15
CA LEU A 98 -7.65 -13.69 -13.92
C LEU A 98 -6.63 -13.90 -12.80
N GLY A 99 -6.10 -15.11 -12.69
CA GLY A 99 -5.08 -15.43 -11.70
C GLY A 99 -3.75 -14.70 -11.94
N ALA A 100 -3.27 -14.62 -13.18
CA ALA A 100 -2.09 -13.84 -13.55
C ALA A 100 -2.28 -12.35 -13.25
N THR A 101 -3.47 -11.81 -13.52
CA THR A 101 -3.81 -10.41 -13.21
C THR A 101 -3.81 -10.13 -11.71
N ALA A 102 -4.37 -11.05 -10.92
CA ALA A 102 -4.34 -10.96 -9.46
C ALA A 102 -2.91 -11.04 -8.91
N LEU A 103 -2.05 -11.91 -9.48
CA LEU A 103 -0.63 -11.97 -9.15
C LEU A 103 0.10 -10.65 -9.46
N ILE A 104 -0.11 -10.08 -10.65
CA ILE A 104 0.50 -8.80 -11.05
C ILE A 104 0.07 -7.68 -10.10
N THR A 105 -1.22 -7.63 -9.76
CA THR A 105 -1.77 -6.64 -8.82
C THR A 105 -1.13 -6.81 -7.44
N GLY A 106 -1.10 -8.03 -6.90
CA GLY A 106 -0.49 -8.32 -5.60
C GLY A 106 1.02 -8.02 -5.58
N ALA A 107 1.74 -8.34 -6.65
CA ALA A 107 3.16 -8.01 -6.80
C ALA A 107 3.39 -6.50 -6.81
N ALA A 108 2.58 -5.73 -7.55
CA ALA A 108 2.65 -4.28 -7.56
C ALA A 108 2.43 -3.69 -6.16
N ILE A 109 1.36 -4.11 -5.46
CA ILE A 109 1.08 -3.68 -4.08
C ILE A 109 2.29 -3.99 -3.17
N THR A 110 2.87 -5.19 -3.31
CA THR A 110 4.02 -5.62 -2.50
C THR A 110 5.23 -4.72 -2.71
N ILE A 111 5.55 -4.40 -3.97
CA ILE A 111 6.69 -3.54 -4.32
C ILE A 111 6.50 -2.13 -3.75
N PHE A 112 5.32 -1.52 -3.95
CA PHE A 112 5.06 -0.18 -3.44
C PHE A 112 5.01 -0.13 -1.91
N ALA A 113 4.41 -1.12 -1.27
CA ALA A 113 4.41 -1.21 0.19
C ALA A 113 5.83 -1.36 0.74
N HIS A 114 6.66 -2.17 0.09
CA HIS A 114 8.06 -2.33 0.44
C HIS A 114 8.85 -1.02 0.30
N LEU A 115 8.72 -0.33 -0.83
CA LEU A 115 9.37 0.98 -1.06
C LEU A 115 8.91 2.01 -0.02
N SER A 116 7.63 2.01 0.35
CA SER A 116 7.10 2.89 1.39
C SER A 116 7.72 2.60 2.77
N ILE A 117 7.95 1.33 3.12
CA ILE A 117 8.62 0.95 4.37
C ILE A 117 10.08 1.37 4.33
N CYS A 118 10.78 1.12 3.22
CA CYS A 118 12.17 1.54 3.04
C CYS A 118 12.32 3.06 3.19
N ALA A 119 11.48 3.84 2.52
CA ALA A 119 11.50 5.30 2.64
C ALA A 119 11.26 5.77 4.08
N PHE A 120 10.29 5.16 4.77
CA PHE A 120 10.03 5.44 6.18
C PHE A 120 11.22 5.08 7.08
N ALA A 121 11.86 3.94 6.83
CA ALA A 121 13.04 3.50 7.58
C ALA A 121 14.24 4.43 7.36
N PHE A 122 14.50 4.87 6.13
CA PHE A 122 15.52 5.88 5.83
C PHE A 122 15.25 7.21 6.54
N GLY A 123 13.97 7.59 6.70
CA GLY A 123 13.57 8.77 7.47
C GLY A 123 13.88 8.68 8.97
N ARG A 124 14.07 7.47 9.52
CA ARG A 124 14.43 7.25 10.94
C ARG A 124 15.92 7.02 11.13
N SER A 125 16.52 6.16 10.32
CA SER A 125 17.92 5.80 10.41
C SER A 125 18.41 5.20 9.10
N MET A 126 19.59 5.65 8.65
CA MET A 126 20.22 5.16 7.42
C MET A 126 20.48 3.65 7.48
N GLY A 127 20.87 3.11 8.64
CA GLY A 127 21.12 1.67 8.82
C GLY A 127 19.85 0.83 8.71
N GLN A 128 18.73 1.32 9.26
CA GLN A 128 17.43 0.65 9.15
C GLN A 128 16.90 0.70 7.72
N GLY A 129 17.09 1.83 7.03
CA GLY A 129 16.77 1.98 5.61
C GLY A 129 17.52 1.01 4.73
N PHE A 130 18.84 0.88 4.92
CA PHE A 130 19.66 -0.09 4.19
C PHE A 130 19.26 -1.54 4.48
N ALA A 131 19.01 -1.89 5.73
CA ALA A 131 18.55 -3.22 6.11
C ALA A 131 17.19 -3.57 5.47
N CYS A 132 16.26 -2.60 5.43
CA CYS A 132 15.00 -2.77 4.71
C CYS A 132 15.23 -2.96 3.21
N PHE A 133 16.10 -2.15 2.59
CA PHE A 133 16.36 -2.22 1.16
C PHE A 133 17.02 -3.53 0.71
N LEU A 134 18.00 -4.05 1.48
CA LEU A 134 18.76 -5.26 1.14
C LEU A 134 18.00 -6.56 1.41
N LEU A 135 17.06 -6.55 2.36
CA LEU A 135 16.28 -7.74 2.74
C LEU A 135 14.78 -7.46 2.51
N PRO A 136 14.35 -7.43 1.24
CA PRO A 136 12.96 -7.20 0.91
C PRO A 136 12.09 -8.29 1.53
N LEU A 137 10.95 -7.86 2.07
CA LEU A 137 9.97 -8.66 2.82
C LEU A 137 10.47 -9.18 4.17
N LEU A 138 11.62 -9.86 4.25
CA LEU A 138 12.11 -10.47 5.49
C LEU A 138 12.33 -9.44 6.61
N TYR A 139 13.10 -8.39 6.33
CA TYR A 139 13.32 -7.33 7.32
C TYR A 139 12.23 -6.26 7.24
N SER A 140 11.79 -5.89 6.04
CA SER A 140 10.83 -4.80 5.86
C SER A 140 9.47 -5.09 6.52
N ILE A 141 8.97 -6.33 6.49
CA ILE A 141 7.69 -6.66 7.15
C ILE A 141 7.84 -6.55 8.67
N ILE A 142 8.90 -7.12 9.25
CA ILE A 142 9.17 -7.05 10.69
C ILE A 142 9.30 -5.59 11.11
N TYR A 143 10.08 -4.80 10.38
CA TYR A 143 10.25 -3.37 10.65
C TYR A 143 8.92 -2.61 10.54
N GLY A 144 8.11 -2.89 9.53
CA GLY A 144 6.77 -2.30 9.38
C GLY A 144 5.85 -2.64 10.56
N ILE A 145 5.88 -3.89 11.05
CA ILE A 145 5.09 -4.32 12.22
C ILE A 145 5.58 -3.64 13.50
N MET A 146 6.90 -3.56 13.72
CA MET A 146 7.48 -2.87 14.89
C MET A 146 7.09 -1.39 14.95
N ASN A 147 6.91 -0.75 13.80
CA ASN A 147 6.56 0.67 13.70
C ASN A 147 5.09 0.88 13.30
N TRP A 148 4.24 -0.13 13.54
CA TRP A 148 2.83 -0.12 13.15
C TRP A 148 2.03 1.01 13.79
N THR A 149 2.41 1.50 14.97
CA THR A 149 1.73 2.66 15.60
C THR A 149 1.81 3.91 14.73
N ASP A 150 2.91 4.03 13.98
CA ASP A 150 3.29 5.24 13.26
C ASP A 150 2.97 5.15 11.77
N ASN A 151 3.07 3.96 11.16
CA ASN A 151 2.77 3.75 9.74
C ASN A 151 2.12 2.38 9.45
N LYS A 152 0.78 2.32 9.51
CA LYS A 152 -0.01 1.09 9.30
C LYS A 152 -0.24 0.73 7.84
N ALA A 153 -0.25 1.74 6.97
CA ALA A 153 -0.69 1.59 5.59
C ALA A 153 0.11 0.54 4.79
N PRO A 154 1.46 0.51 4.82
CA PRO A 154 2.22 -0.47 4.05
C PRO A 154 2.02 -1.89 4.55
N VAL A 155 1.88 -2.11 5.87
CA VAL A 155 1.68 -3.46 6.39
C VAL A 155 0.28 -3.99 6.04
N LYS A 156 -0.75 -3.14 6.13
CA LYS A 156 -2.10 -3.48 5.62
C LYS A 156 -2.09 -3.81 4.13
N ALA A 157 -1.33 -3.05 3.34
CA ALA A 157 -1.19 -3.29 1.92
C ALA A 157 -0.50 -4.65 1.64
N ILE A 158 0.53 -5.01 2.39
CA ILE A 158 1.17 -6.34 2.27
C ILE A 158 0.18 -7.46 2.57
N ILE A 159 -0.68 -7.32 3.60
CA ILE A 159 -1.74 -8.30 3.88
C ILE A 159 -2.70 -8.42 2.69
N SER A 160 -3.14 -7.30 2.10
CA SER A 160 -3.99 -7.34 0.91
C SER A 160 -3.27 -7.97 -0.29
N ALA A 161 -1.98 -7.71 -0.47
CA ALA A 161 -1.17 -8.30 -1.52
C ALA A 161 -1.09 -9.83 -1.38
N LEU A 162 -0.92 -10.35 -0.16
CA LEU A 162 -0.95 -11.78 0.10
C LEU A 162 -2.29 -12.40 -0.32
N ILE A 163 -3.42 -11.74 -0.02
CA ILE A 163 -4.74 -12.21 -0.45
C ILE A 163 -4.83 -12.27 -1.97
N PHE A 164 -4.41 -11.22 -2.67
CA PHE A 164 -4.40 -11.19 -4.14
C PHE A 164 -3.47 -12.24 -4.74
N ILE A 165 -2.29 -12.44 -4.16
CA ILE A 165 -1.34 -13.45 -4.61
C ILE A 165 -1.92 -14.85 -4.41
N SER A 166 -2.45 -15.16 -3.22
CA SER A 166 -3.06 -16.45 -2.91
C SER A 166 -4.27 -16.74 -3.80
N LEU A 167 -5.15 -15.75 -4.01
CA LEU A 167 -6.27 -15.85 -4.95
C LEU A 167 -5.76 -16.07 -6.38
N GLY A 168 -4.71 -15.36 -6.78
CA GLY A 168 -4.09 -15.52 -8.09
C GLY A 168 -3.56 -16.92 -8.34
N VAL A 169 -2.78 -17.46 -7.40
CA VAL A 169 -2.29 -18.85 -7.44
C VAL A 169 -3.44 -19.84 -7.51
N PHE A 170 -4.47 -19.66 -6.67
CA PHE A 170 -5.64 -20.52 -6.67
C PHE A 170 -6.36 -20.54 -8.03
N LEU A 171 -6.59 -19.37 -8.63
CA LEU A 171 -7.23 -19.26 -9.95
C LEU A 171 -6.39 -19.88 -11.06
N ILE A 172 -5.06 -19.75 -11.01
CA ILE A 172 -4.17 -20.41 -11.98
C ILE A 172 -4.28 -21.93 -11.86
N ILE A 173 -4.29 -22.47 -10.63
CA ILE A 173 -4.45 -23.91 -10.40
C ILE A 173 -5.79 -24.40 -10.97
N GLN A 174 -6.89 -23.66 -10.71
CA GLN A 174 -8.21 -23.97 -11.26
C GLN A 174 -8.27 -23.90 -12.79
N GLY A 175 -7.49 -23.00 -13.41
CA GLY A 175 -7.39 -22.84 -14.86
C GLY A 175 -6.57 -23.89 -15.60
N GLY A 176 -6.05 -24.92 -14.93
CA GLY A 176 -5.19 -25.94 -15.53
C GLY A 176 -3.70 -25.81 -15.19
N GLY A 177 -3.37 -24.96 -14.21
CA GLY A 177 -2.05 -24.87 -13.58
C GLY A 177 -1.04 -23.99 -14.33
N PHE A 178 0.11 -23.79 -13.70
CA PHE A 178 1.20 -22.96 -14.22
C PHE A 178 1.80 -23.47 -15.54
N GLY A 179 1.59 -24.75 -15.91
CA GLY A 179 2.02 -25.29 -17.19
C GLY A 179 1.37 -24.61 -18.39
N LYS A 180 0.13 -24.11 -18.26
CA LYS A 180 -0.53 -23.33 -19.31
C LYS A 180 0.11 -21.96 -19.50
N ILE A 181 0.58 -21.35 -18.42
CA ILE A 181 1.30 -20.07 -18.46
C ILE A 181 2.71 -20.28 -19.03
N GLN A 182 3.38 -21.37 -18.63
CA GLN A 182 4.71 -21.69 -19.15
C GLN A 182 4.70 -21.93 -20.66
N ALA A 183 3.65 -22.54 -21.21
CA ALA A 183 3.51 -22.80 -22.65
C ALA A 183 3.41 -21.53 -23.52
N VAL A 184 3.15 -20.37 -22.91
CA VAL A 184 3.12 -19.07 -23.59
C VAL A 184 4.52 -18.60 -23.99
N PHE A 185 5.51 -18.89 -23.14
CA PHE A 185 6.93 -18.57 -23.37
C PHE A 185 7.62 -19.68 -24.18
#